data_AF-A0A968QY16-F1
#
_entry.id   AF-A0A968QY16-F1
#
_cell.length_a   1.000
_cell.length_b   1.000
_cell.length_c   1.000
_cell.angle_alpha   90.00
_cell.angle_beta   90.00
_cell.angle_gamma   90.00
#
_symmetry.space_group_name_H-M   'P 1'
#
loop_
_entity.id
_entity.type
_entity.pdbx_description
1 polymer ?
#
loop_
_entity_poly.entity_id
_entity_poly.type
_entity_poly.pdbx_seq_one_letter_code
_entity_poly.pdbx_strand_id
1 'polypeptide(L)'
;MLRIITIIAFRYSKKKTNNTISKAIVVAGGGPYPGNKLWDSTRMAANFAYRVLRYQGISKKNILYFSEDNIDLDNNGKADDIAGIPTSDNIRTAISSWDGNANTLILYLTDHGKEKTFHLSESETLSADHLNLWLSQYQSGNPNKRVIVIYDACMSGSFVPALSANNRIIVTSTEADEDAYFISQGSLSFSDAFWSDIFNGNHVGKSFDSAKQAVAEFQNPMIEIGSNISGEVPIGNGISYNRELPLIETVSCTISGNRITCTATAGGKDGIARVWAVIMPSDYDIGTLSRPVVELPSFELMPDNDDDNKYTGMYQNYLVRNIRITIYAEDRNGNTSVPSLTYLSGLNVSEDKAVIAAGNPDIFGKNIQQAEDALKFQRYADGNIMKAATVEELHLKLADCASSDTHDVLIYLVGKGSPGSFRISNTESLSATTLNLWLNDLQEKISGKVVVVYDADYSGMFIPLLKPPQGKRADTDFRHFG
;
A
#
# COMPACT_ATOMS: atom_id res chain seq x y z
N MET A 1 32.88 4.00 -51.42
CA MET A 1 32.71 4.70 -50.13
C MET A 1 32.19 3.65 -49.13
N LEU A 2 33.10 3.04 -48.37
CA LEU A 2 32.78 1.98 -47.40
C LEU A 2 32.10 2.62 -46.17
N ARG A 3 30.87 2.24 -45.84
CA ARG A 3 30.25 2.63 -44.56
C ARG A 3 30.78 1.71 -43.47
N ILE A 4 31.58 2.27 -42.57
CA ILE A 4 32.05 1.62 -41.35
C ILE A 4 30.85 1.41 -40.43
N ILE A 5 30.52 0.15 -40.13
CA ILE A 5 29.59 -0.21 -39.06
C ILE A 5 30.38 -0.09 -37.75
N THR A 6 30.13 0.99 -37.01
CA THR A 6 30.62 1.12 -35.63
C THR A 6 29.81 0.19 -34.74
N ILE A 7 30.35 -0.98 -34.43
CA ILE A 7 29.85 -1.83 -33.35
C ILE A 7 30.18 -1.12 -32.03
N ILE A 8 29.17 -0.55 -31.37
CA ILE A 8 29.31 -0.04 -30.00
C ILE A 8 29.43 -1.27 -29.09
N ALA A 9 30.67 -1.67 -28.77
CA ALA A 9 30.93 -2.62 -27.72
C ALA A 9 30.69 -1.94 -26.36
N PHE A 10 29.62 -2.31 -25.67
CA PHE A 10 29.39 -1.90 -24.28
C PHE A 10 30.54 -2.40 -23.41
N ARG A 11 31.28 -1.47 -22.78
CA ARG A 11 32.30 -1.80 -21.77
C ARG A 11 31.60 -2.11 -20.46
N TYR A 12 31.38 -3.39 -20.17
CA TYR A 12 31.00 -3.87 -18.84
C TYR A 12 32.23 -3.87 -17.93
N SER A 13 32.13 -3.30 -16.73
CA SER A 13 33.08 -3.61 -15.66
C SER A 13 32.58 -4.85 -14.94
N LYS A 14 32.96 -6.04 -15.43
CA LYS A 14 32.88 -7.25 -14.61
C LYS A 14 33.88 -7.07 -13.47
N LYS A 15 33.43 -6.79 -12.24
CA LYS A 15 34.22 -7.18 -11.07
C LYS A 15 34.51 -8.67 -11.24
N LYS A 16 35.79 -9.04 -11.13
CA LYS A 16 36.28 -10.41 -11.33
C LYS A 16 35.57 -11.32 -10.31
N THR A 17 34.47 -11.96 -10.69
CA THR A 17 33.77 -12.89 -9.80
C THR A 17 34.53 -14.20 -9.81
N ASN A 18 34.99 -14.62 -8.63
CA ASN A 18 35.20 -16.04 -8.38
C ASN A 18 33.90 -16.77 -8.75
N ASN A 19 34.01 -18.01 -9.22
CA ASN A 19 32.95 -18.80 -9.85
C ASN A 19 31.82 -19.18 -8.86
N THR A 20 31.13 -18.19 -8.27
CA THR A 20 30.09 -18.35 -7.24
C THR A 20 28.73 -18.44 -7.90
N ILE A 21 28.04 -19.55 -7.68
CA ILE A 21 26.69 -19.79 -8.19
C ILE A 21 25.68 -19.28 -7.17
N SER A 22 24.93 -18.24 -7.52
CA SER A 22 23.77 -17.77 -6.77
C SER A 22 22.49 -18.40 -7.30
N LYS A 23 21.64 -18.90 -6.40
CA LYS A 23 20.28 -19.35 -6.71
C LYS A 23 19.30 -18.61 -5.80
N ALA A 24 18.09 -18.40 -6.30
CA ALA A 24 17.05 -17.68 -5.58
C ALA A 24 15.75 -18.49 -5.48
N ILE A 25 15.05 -18.31 -4.38
CA ILE A 25 13.69 -18.74 -4.16
C ILE A 25 12.88 -17.48 -3.83
N VAL A 26 11.85 -17.19 -4.62
CA VAL A 26 10.90 -16.09 -4.39
C VAL A 26 9.57 -16.73 -4.03
N VAL A 27 8.93 -16.24 -2.97
CA VAL A 27 7.64 -16.74 -2.50
C VAL A 27 6.68 -15.55 -2.34
N ALA A 28 5.69 -15.48 -3.23
CA ALA A 28 4.49 -14.66 -3.04
C ALA A 28 3.48 -15.49 -2.26
N GLY A 29 3.32 -15.20 -0.96
CA GLY A 29 2.45 -15.95 -0.05
C GLY A 29 0.98 -15.50 -0.10
N GLY A 30 0.12 -16.15 0.70
CA GLY A 30 -1.29 -15.79 0.90
C GLY A 30 -2.24 -16.20 -0.22
N GLY A 31 -1.95 -15.80 -1.46
CA GLY A 31 -2.76 -16.11 -2.63
C GLY A 31 -4.04 -15.26 -2.77
N PRO A 32 -4.69 -15.29 -3.95
CA PRO A 32 -5.90 -14.53 -4.24
C PRO A 32 -7.16 -15.21 -3.66
N TYR A 33 -7.45 -14.99 -2.38
CA TYR A 33 -8.71 -15.44 -1.76
C TYR A 33 -9.62 -14.26 -1.37
N PRO A 34 -10.96 -14.45 -1.31
CA PRO A 34 -11.89 -13.39 -0.91
C PRO A 34 -11.53 -12.79 0.45
N GLY A 35 -11.22 -11.50 0.47
CA GLY A 35 -10.82 -10.78 1.68
C GLY A 35 -9.31 -10.60 1.84
N ASN A 36 -8.47 -11.30 1.06
CA ASN A 36 -7.05 -10.97 0.95
C ASN A 36 -6.87 -9.70 0.13
N LYS A 37 -6.83 -8.55 0.80
CA LYS A 37 -6.58 -7.28 0.12
C LYS A 37 -5.11 -7.09 -0.27
N LEU A 38 -4.18 -7.80 0.38
CA LEU A 38 -2.72 -7.63 0.20
C LEU A 38 -2.18 -8.25 -1.09
N TRP A 39 -2.92 -9.18 -1.70
CA TRP A 39 -2.43 -10.02 -2.79
C TRP A 39 -1.80 -9.23 -3.95
N ASP A 40 -2.41 -8.15 -4.41
CA ASP A 40 -1.86 -7.36 -5.51
C ASP A 40 -0.49 -6.76 -5.14
N SER A 41 -0.36 -6.21 -3.93
CA SER A 41 0.91 -5.68 -3.42
C SER A 41 1.97 -6.77 -3.27
N THR A 42 1.58 -7.92 -2.71
CA THR A 42 2.44 -9.12 -2.58
C THR A 42 2.98 -9.53 -3.95
N ARG A 43 2.09 -9.64 -4.94
CA ARG A 43 2.44 -10.01 -6.32
C ARG A 43 3.40 -9.00 -6.94
N MET A 44 3.15 -7.70 -6.78
CA MET A 44 4.04 -6.66 -7.32
C MET A 44 5.43 -6.73 -6.71
N ALA A 45 5.54 -6.85 -5.40
CA ALA A 45 6.82 -6.95 -4.71
C ALA A 45 7.61 -8.21 -5.13
N ALA A 46 6.94 -9.36 -5.19
CA ALA A 46 7.53 -10.62 -5.65
C ALA A 46 7.96 -10.60 -7.13
N ASN A 47 7.12 -10.04 -8.01
CA ASN A 47 7.44 -9.87 -9.43
C ASN A 47 8.64 -8.94 -9.62
N PHE A 48 8.70 -7.85 -8.87
CA PHE A 48 9.82 -6.92 -8.91
C PHE A 48 11.11 -7.59 -8.44
N ALA A 49 11.08 -8.29 -7.31
CA ALA A 49 12.22 -9.07 -6.83
C ALA A 49 12.70 -10.10 -7.86
N TYR A 50 11.80 -10.87 -8.49
CA TYR A 50 12.14 -11.82 -9.56
C TYR A 50 12.90 -11.13 -10.69
N ARG A 51 12.39 -9.99 -11.18
CA ARG A 51 13.05 -9.21 -12.23
C ARG A 51 14.40 -8.70 -11.77
N VAL A 52 14.51 -8.12 -10.58
CA VAL A 52 15.79 -7.64 -10.01
C VAL A 52 16.81 -8.77 -9.92
N LEU A 53 16.41 -9.98 -9.51
CA LEU A 53 17.29 -11.16 -9.48
C LEU A 53 17.78 -11.56 -10.87
N ARG A 54 16.88 -11.55 -11.87
CA ARG A 54 17.23 -11.76 -13.29
C ARG A 54 18.22 -10.71 -13.76
N TYR A 55 17.98 -9.45 -13.43
CA TYR A 55 18.85 -8.33 -13.74
C TYR A 55 20.22 -8.49 -13.08
N GLN A 56 20.29 -8.87 -11.81
CA GLN A 56 21.55 -9.15 -11.12
C GLN A 56 22.29 -10.39 -11.64
N GLY A 57 21.83 -10.99 -12.75
CA GLY A 57 22.54 -12.02 -13.50
C GLY A 57 22.26 -13.44 -13.02
N ILE A 58 21.23 -13.63 -12.19
CA ILE A 58 20.75 -14.97 -11.83
C ILE A 58 19.84 -15.43 -12.98
N SER A 59 20.26 -16.47 -13.70
CA SER A 59 19.49 -17.00 -14.83
C SER A 59 18.12 -17.55 -14.38
N LYS A 60 17.10 -17.52 -15.24
CA LYS A 60 15.76 -18.12 -15.01
C LYS A 60 15.82 -19.49 -14.34
N LYS A 61 16.62 -20.41 -14.88
CA LYS A 61 16.82 -21.77 -14.34
C LYS A 61 17.45 -21.85 -12.94
N ASN A 62 17.88 -20.73 -12.35
CA ASN A 62 18.45 -20.63 -11.00
C ASN A 62 17.51 -19.87 -10.06
N ILE A 63 16.32 -19.49 -10.51
CA ILE A 63 15.28 -18.85 -9.70
C ILE A 63 14.07 -19.78 -9.68
N LEU A 64 13.60 -20.13 -8.49
CA LEU A 64 12.30 -20.75 -8.30
C LEU A 64 11.34 -19.68 -7.75
N TYR A 65 10.30 -19.36 -8.50
CA TYR A 65 9.28 -18.42 -8.06
C TYR A 65 7.99 -19.18 -7.75
N PHE A 66 7.59 -19.21 -6.49
CA PHE A 66 6.32 -19.76 -6.03
C PHE A 66 5.26 -18.67 -5.90
N SER A 67 4.11 -18.88 -6.54
CA SER A 67 2.96 -17.98 -6.53
C SER A 67 1.70 -18.79 -6.89
N GLU A 68 0.54 -18.37 -6.38
CA GLU A 68 -0.75 -18.91 -6.83
C GLU A 68 -1.22 -18.34 -8.17
N ASP A 69 -0.59 -17.24 -8.62
CA ASP A 69 -0.81 -16.69 -9.96
C ASP A 69 0.01 -17.45 -11.01
N ASN A 70 -0.51 -17.52 -12.24
CA ASN A 70 0.19 -18.07 -13.40
C ASN A 70 0.39 -16.99 -14.46
N ILE A 71 1.58 -16.39 -14.49
CA ILE A 71 1.92 -15.21 -15.30
C ILE A 71 3.22 -15.44 -16.09
N ASP A 72 3.29 -14.84 -17.29
CA ASP A 72 4.52 -14.74 -18.10
C ASP A 72 5.25 -13.46 -17.70
N LEU A 73 6.36 -13.59 -16.97
CA LEU A 73 7.12 -12.47 -16.41
C LEU A 73 8.23 -11.97 -17.32
N ASP A 74 8.66 -12.79 -18.28
CA ASP A 74 9.68 -12.42 -19.26
C ASP A 74 9.12 -12.16 -20.67
N ASN A 75 7.79 -12.11 -20.80
CA ASN A 75 7.03 -11.77 -22.00
C ASN A 75 7.44 -12.61 -23.22
N ASN A 76 7.78 -13.88 -23.00
CA ASN A 76 8.19 -14.80 -24.06
C ASN A 76 7.00 -15.46 -24.79
N GLY A 77 5.77 -15.16 -24.35
CA GLY A 77 4.52 -15.74 -24.81
C GLY A 77 4.16 -17.05 -24.10
N LYS A 78 4.82 -17.40 -22.97
CA LYS A 78 4.58 -18.61 -22.19
C LYS A 78 4.63 -18.29 -20.71
N ALA A 79 3.61 -18.73 -19.97
CA ALA A 79 3.63 -18.68 -18.51
C ALA A 79 4.47 -19.85 -17.95
N ASP A 80 5.81 -19.72 -18.02
CA ASP A 80 6.79 -20.71 -17.55
C ASP A 80 7.77 -20.14 -16.50
N ASP A 81 7.41 -19.01 -15.88
CA ASP A 81 8.20 -18.38 -14.81
C ASP A 81 7.85 -18.87 -13.40
N ILE A 82 6.63 -19.39 -13.21
CA ILE A 82 6.13 -19.84 -11.91
C ILE A 82 6.45 -21.32 -11.72
N ALA A 83 7.21 -21.63 -10.68
CA ALA A 83 7.66 -22.99 -10.35
C ALA A 83 6.54 -23.84 -9.72
N GLY A 84 5.51 -23.20 -9.16
CA GLY A 84 4.35 -23.84 -8.56
C GLY A 84 3.72 -22.98 -7.46
N ILE A 85 2.71 -23.51 -6.79
CA ILE A 85 2.07 -22.84 -5.66
C ILE A 85 2.96 -22.86 -4.40
N PRO A 86 2.86 -21.84 -3.53
CA PRO A 86 3.63 -21.75 -2.30
C PRO A 86 3.10 -22.72 -1.23
N THR A 87 3.66 -23.93 -1.14
CA THR A 87 3.40 -24.86 -0.03
C THR A 87 4.66 -25.10 0.78
N SER A 88 4.52 -25.52 2.04
CA SER A 88 5.64 -25.86 2.92
C SER A 88 6.48 -26.96 2.29
N ASP A 89 5.85 -27.94 1.65
CA ASP A 89 6.55 -29.03 0.97
C ASP A 89 7.29 -28.56 -0.28
N ASN A 90 6.71 -27.67 -1.09
CA ASN A 90 7.39 -27.10 -2.25
C ASN A 90 8.60 -26.26 -1.83
N ILE A 91 8.46 -25.44 -0.79
CA ILE A 91 9.55 -24.60 -0.26
C ILE A 91 10.63 -25.45 0.40
N ARG A 92 10.26 -26.44 1.24
CA ARG A 92 11.19 -27.41 1.81
C ARG A 92 11.96 -28.14 0.72
N THR A 93 11.28 -28.59 -0.33
CA THR A 93 11.89 -29.28 -1.47
C THR A 93 12.81 -28.33 -2.22
N ALA A 94 12.41 -27.10 -2.49
CA ALA A 94 13.24 -26.09 -3.12
C ALA A 94 14.52 -25.81 -2.31
N ILE A 95 14.43 -25.66 -0.99
CA ILE A 95 15.60 -25.45 -0.13
C ILE A 95 16.49 -26.70 -0.13
N SER A 96 15.93 -27.88 0.08
CA SER A 96 16.72 -29.10 0.28
C SER A 96 17.31 -29.72 -1.00
N SER A 97 16.61 -29.64 -2.14
CA SER A 97 16.96 -30.38 -3.36
C SER A 97 17.52 -29.53 -4.48
N TRP A 98 17.21 -28.23 -4.51
CA TRP A 98 17.71 -27.30 -5.53
C TRP A 98 19.19 -26.90 -5.31
N ASP A 99 19.84 -27.44 -4.27
CA ASP A 99 21.07 -26.93 -3.64
C ASP A 99 22.36 -27.77 -3.88
N GLY A 100 22.43 -28.60 -4.93
CA GLY A 100 23.66 -29.37 -5.17
C GLY A 100 24.93 -28.51 -5.33
N ASN A 101 24.82 -27.30 -5.89
CA ASN A 101 25.97 -26.51 -6.32
C ASN A 101 25.92 -24.99 -6.02
N ALA A 102 24.92 -24.49 -5.28
CA ALA A 102 24.83 -23.06 -4.98
C ALA A 102 25.84 -22.66 -3.89
N ASN A 103 26.55 -21.57 -4.11
CA ASN A 103 27.38 -20.92 -3.08
C ASN A 103 26.55 -19.96 -2.22
N THR A 104 25.48 -19.39 -2.79
CA THR A 104 24.58 -18.47 -2.11
C THR A 104 23.14 -18.80 -2.47
N LEU A 105 22.32 -19.06 -1.45
CA LEU A 105 20.88 -19.12 -1.55
C LEU A 105 20.30 -17.77 -1.13
N ILE A 106 19.45 -17.20 -1.98
CA ILE A 106 18.64 -16.03 -1.66
C ILE A 106 17.21 -16.50 -1.51
N LEU A 107 16.60 -16.25 -0.36
CA LEU A 107 15.20 -16.54 -0.09
C LEU A 107 14.48 -15.22 0.14
N TYR A 108 13.49 -14.93 -0.68
CA TYR A 108 12.60 -13.79 -0.49
C TYR A 108 11.18 -14.27 -0.21
N LEU A 109 10.62 -13.80 0.90
CA LEU A 109 9.27 -14.08 1.36
C LEU A 109 8.51 -12.76 1.48
N THR A 110 7.32 -12.68 0.89
CA THR A 110 6.44 -11.51 1.06
C THR A 110 4.98 -11.96 1.06
N ASP A 111 4.17 -11.40 1.97
CA ASP A 111 2.70 -11.44 2.09
C ASP A 111 2.33 -11.12 3.57
N HIS A 112 1.37 -11.85 4.17
CA HIS A 112 0.97 -11.74 5.56
C HIS A 112 1.92 -12.50 6.48
N GLY A 113 2.09 -11.95 7.68
CA GLY A 113 2.88 -12.56 8.73
C GLY A 113 2.17 -12.42 10.08
N LYS A 114 2.54 -13.30 10.99
CA LYS A 114 2.24 -13.22 12.42
C LYS A 114 3.50 -13.60 13.17
N GLU A 115 3.47 -13.47 14.50
CA GLU A 115 4.56 -13.92 15.34
C GLU A 115 4.98 -15.37 14.96
N LYS A 116 6.24 -15.51 14.52
CA LYS A 116 6.92 -16.74 14.12
C LYS A 116 6.23 -17.55 13.01
N THR A 117 5.31 -16.93 12.26
CA THR A 117 4.51 -17.59 11.23
C THR A 117 4.39 -16.72 9.97
N PHE A 118 4.62 -17.31 8.80
CA PHE A 118 4.42 -16.70 7.49
C PHE A 118 3.23 -17.37 6.78
N HIS A 119 2.35 -16.59 6.17
CA HIS A 119 1.23 -17.14 5.39
C HIS A 119 1.69 -17.55 3.99
N LEU A 120 1.59 -18.84 3.69
CA LEU A 120 1.93 -19.38 2.37
C LEU A 120 0.72 -19.33 1.44
N SER A 121 -0.45 -19.65 1.94
CA SER A 121 -1.74 -19.56 1.26
C SER A 121 -2.85 -19.19 2.26
N GLU A 122 -4.10 -19.17 1.84
CA GLU A 122 -5.27 -19.01 2.73
C GLU A 122 -5.27 -20.04 3.88
N SER A 123 -4.79 -21.26 3.60
CA SER A 123 -4.92 -22.41 4.50
C SER A 123 -3.61 -22.95 5.06
N GLU A 124 -2.47 -22.46 4.57
CA GLU A 124 -1.16 -22.98 4.93
C GLU A 124 -0.22 -21.88 5.43
N THR A 125 0.55 -22.21 6.46
CA THR A 125 1.54 -21.31 7.05
C THR A 125 2.89 -22.00 7.26
N LEU A 126 3.97 -21.24 7.15
CA LEU A 126 5.34 -21.66 7.43
C LEU A 126 5.82 -21.07 8.76
N SER A 127 6.29 -21.91 9.69
CA SER A 127 6.87 -21.45 10.95
C SER A 127 8.37 -21.12 10.84
N ALA A 128 8.83 -20.21 11.70
CA ALA A 128 10.24 -19.85 11.82
C ALA A 128 11.13 -21.06 12.15
N ASP A 129 10.64 -21.98 12.99
CA ASP A 129 11.37 -23.19 13.38
C ASP A 129 11.54 -24.18 12.23
N HIS A 130 10.49 -24.41 11.43
CA HIS A 130 10.59 -25.27 10.25
C HIS A 130 11.53 -24.68 9.21
N LEU A 131 11.45 -23.36 8.95
CA LEU A 131 12.36 -22.69 8.05
C LEU A 131 13.82 -22.77 8.55
N ASN A 132 14.07 -22.53 9.84
CA ASN A 132 15.39 -22.68 10.43
C ASN A 132 15.94 -24.10 10.27
N LEU A 133 15.11 -25.11 10.52
CA LEU A 133 15.50 -26.52 10.34
C LEU A 133 15.97 -26.77 8.91
N TRP A 134 15.21 -26.34 7.91
CA TRP A 134 15.55 -26.56 6.50
C TRP A 134 16.81 -25.79 6.08
N LEU A 135 16.95 -24.54 6.49
CA LEU A 135 18.15 -23.75 6.20
C LEU A 135 19.40 -24.30 6.92
N SER A 136 19.23 -24.87 8.11
CA SER A 136 20.33 -25.50 8.86
C SER A 136 20.76 -26.80 8.19
N GLN A 137 19.82 -27.60 7.69
CA GLN A 137 20.12 -28.80 6.90
C GLN A 137 20.84 -28.43 5.58
N TYR A 138 20.38 -27.40 4.87
CA TYR A 138 21.02 -26.86 3.67
C TYR A 138 22.50 -26.51 3.93
N GLN A 139 22.80 -25.82 5.03
CA GLN A 139 24.18 -25.43 5.38
C GLN A 139 25.00 -26.56 6.02
N SER A 140 24.37 -27.61 6.57
CA SER A 140 25.08 -28.73 7.21
C SER A 140 26.01 -29.48 6.25
N GLY A 141 25.64 -29.56 4.96
CA GLY A 141 26.46 -30.20 3.92
C GLY A 141 27.65 -29.35 3.48
N ASN A 142 27.65 -28.04 3.73
CA ASN A 142 28.76 -27.15 3.46
C ASN A 142 28.59 -25.83 4.24
N PRO A 143 29.29 -25.65 5.37
CA PRO A 143 29.11 -24.48 6.24
C PRO A 143 29.55 -23.16 5.59
N ASN A 144 30.28 -23.20 4.45
CA ASN A 144 30.64 -22.01 3.68
C ASN A 144 29.51 -21.52 2.75
N LYS A 145 28.41 -22.27 2.64
CA LYS A 145 27.24 -21.79 1.90
C LYS A 145 26.61 -20.61 2.63
N ARG A 146 26.39 -19.54 1.86
CA ARG A 146 25.70 -18.36 2.32
C ARG A 146 24.19 -18.51 2.12
N VAL A 147 23.43 -18.04 3.09
CA VAL A 147 21.97 -17.84 2.96
C VAL A 147 21.67 -16.36 3.18
N ILE A 148 20.83 -15.78 2.34
CA ILE A 148 20.29 -14.43 2.52
C ILE A 148 18.78 -14.58 2.56
N VAL A 149 18.16 -14.28 3.68
CA VAL A 149 16.71 -14.27 3.85
C VAL A 149 16.27 -12.82 3.87
N ILE A 150 15.37 -12.46 2.96
CA ILE A 150 14.65 -11.19 2.94
C ILE A 150 13.19 -11.52 3.21
N TYR A 151 12.62 -10.93 4.25
CA TYR A 151 11.25 -11.22 4.67
C TYR A 151 10.48 -9.92 4.89
N ASP A 152 9.49 -9.67 4.03
CA ASP A 152 8.62 -8.50 4.14
C ASP A 152 7.18 -8.91 4.46
N ALA A 153 6.81 -8.82 5.74
CA ALA A 153 5.49 -9.14 6.27
C ALA A 153 5.34 -8.61 7.71
N CYS A 154 4.11 -8.53 8.22
CA CYS A 154 3.86 -8.19 9.62
C CYS A 154 4.62 -9.13 10.56
N MET A 155 5.18 -8.57 11.64
CA MET A 155 5.92 -9.29 12.68
C MET A 155 7.11 -10.09 12.13
N SER A 156 7.65 -9.70 10.97
CA SER A 156 8.73 -10.43 10.30
C SER A 156 9.99 -10.53 11.16
N GLY A 157 10.27 -9.51 11.98
CA GLY A 157 11.37 -9.51 12.97
C GLY A 157 11.33 -10.68 13.96
N SER A 158 10.16 -11.29 14.19
CA SER A 158 10.01 -12.45 15.08
C SER A 158 10.73 -13.71 14.59
N PHE A 159 11.12 -13.75 13.31
CA PHE A 159 11.92 -14.83 12.73
C PHE A 159 13.43 -14.69 13.04
N VAL A 160 13.92 -13.49 13.33
CA VAL A 160 15.37 -13.22 13.50
C VAL A 160 15.99 -14.17 14.53
N PRO A 161 15.46 -14.31 15.77
CA PRO A 161 16.09 -15.18 16.77
C PRO A 161 16.20 -16.65 16.35
N ALA A 162 15.22 -17.16 15.59
CA ALA A 162 15.22 -18.55 15.12
C ALA A 162 16.16 -18.74 13.92
N LEU A 163 16.25 -17.73 13.03
CA LEU A 163 17.02 -17.83 11.79
C LEU A 163 18.49 -17.43 11.95
N SER A 164 18.88 -16.68 13.00
CA SER A 164 20.26 -16.25 13.23
C SER A 164 21.24 -17.43 13.25
N ALA A 165 22.20 -17.43 12.32
CA ALA A 165 23.28 -18.41 12.29
C ALA A 165 24.49 -17.86 11.52
N ASN A 166 25.61 -18.57 11.58
CA ASN A 166 26.78 -18.26 10.77
C ASN A 166 26.46 -18.35 9.27
N ASN A 167 27.08 -17.48 8.48
CA ASN A 167 26.88 -17.41 7.04
C ASN A 167 25.40 -17.17 6.61
N ARG A 168 24.59 -16.58 7.50
CA ARG A 168 23.25 -16.06 7.17
C ARG A 168 23.20 -14.54 7.27
N ILE A 169 22.48 -13.92 6.34
CA ILE A 169 22.01 -12.55 6.45
C ILE A 169 20.49 -12.61 6.52
N ILE A 170 19.89 -12.07 7.58
CA ILE A 170 18.44 -12.02 7.75
C ILE A 170 18.03 -10.54 7.70
N VAL A 171 17.13 -10.21 6.77
CA VAL A 171 16.59 -8.88 6.57
C VAL A 171 15.08 -8.97 6.77
N THR A 172 14.54 -8.19 7.70
CA THR A 172 13.09 -8.13 7.98
C THR A 172 12.57 -6.72 7.85
N SER A 173 11.34 -6.56 7.36
CA SER A 173 10.75 -5.24 7.14
C SER A 173 10.21 -4.59 8.41
N THR A 174 10.02 -5.35 9.48
CA THR A 174 9.48 -4.89 10.77
C THR A 174 10.26 -5.48 11.95
N GLU A 175 10.00 -4.93 13.14
CA GLU A 175 10.29 -5.58 14.41
C GLU A 175 9.34 -6.79 14.67
N ALA A 176 9.52 -7.47 15.81
CA ALA A 176 8.83 -8.72 16.13
C ALA A 176 7.33 -8.55 16.46
N ASP A 177 6.94 -7.36 16.91
CA ASP A 177 5.60 -6.98 17.39
C ASP A 177 5.04 -5.76 16.62
N GLU A 178 5.39 -5.66 15.34
CA GLU A 178 5.06 -4.52 14.49
C GLU A 178 4.43 -4.97 13.17
N ASP A 179 3.47 -4.18 12.65
CA ASP A 179 2.83 -4.42 11.36
C ASP A 179 3.70 -3.95 10.18
N ALA A 180 3.58 -4.61 9.02
CA ALA A 180 4.24 -4.21 7.78
C ALA A 180 3.29 -3.44 6.88
N TYR A 181 3.84 -2.47 6.15
CA TYR A 181 3.08 -1.54 5.33
C TYR A 181 3.42 -1.73 3.85
N PHE A 182 2.40 -2.09 3.07
CA PHE A 182 2.45 -2.25 1.62
C PHE A 182 1.57 -1.20 0.95
N ILE A 183 1.97 0.05 1.16
CA ILE A 183 1.14 1.19 0.82
C ILE A 183 1.09 1.36 -0.69
N SER A 184 -0.12 1.63 -1.18
CA SER A 184 -0.41 1.78 -2.60
C SER A 184 0.16 0.65 -3.43
N GLN A 185 -0.46 -0.52 -3.32
CA GLN A 185 -0.06 -1.65 -4.17
C GLN A 185 1.42 -2.06 -3.93
N GLY A 186 1.93 -1.86 -2.71
CA GLY A 186 3.30 -2.21 -2.32
C GLY A 186 4.37 -1.24 -2.84
N SER A 187 3.98 -0.19 -3.56
CA SER A 187 4.92 0.72 -4.19
C SER A 187 5.54 1.73 -3.21
N LEU A 188 4.96 1.89 -2.02
CA LEU A 188 5.65 2.41 -0.84
C LEU A 188 5.70 1.27 0.19
N SER A 189 6.75 0.46 0.10
CA SER A 189 7.04 -0.63 1.03
C SER A 189 8.54 -0.77 1.25
N PHE A 190 8.91 -1.53 2.27
CA PHE A 190 10.30 -1.91 2.47
C PHE A 190 10.86 -2.64 1.24
N SER A 191 10.12 -3.59 0.68
CA SER A 191 10.52 -4.35 -0.50
C SER A 191 10.77 -3.47 -1.71
N ASP A 192 9.91 -2.49 -1.99
CA ASP A 192 10.10 -1.59 -3.14
C ASP A 192 11.43 -0.84 -3.04
N ALA A 193 11.68 -0.20 -1.89
CA ALA A 193 12.92 0.54 -1.65
C ALA A 193 14.15 -0.38 -1.66
N PHE A 194 14.08 -1.55 -1.00
CA PHE A 194 15.18 -2.49 -0.92
C PHE A 194 15.56 -3.05 -2.29
N TRP A 195 14.59 -3.55 -3.06
CA TRP A 195 14.83 -4.16 -4.37
C TRP A 195 15.22 -3.11 -5.41
N SER A 196 14.72 -1.88 -5.32
CA SER A 196 15.18 -0.75 -6.15
C SER A 196 16.66 -0.45 -5.92
N ASP A 197 17.10 -0.47 -4.68
CA ASP A 197 18.49 -0.16 -4.35
C ASP A 197 19.45 -1.31 -4.72
N ILE A 198 19.00 -2.57 -4.60
CA ILE A 198 19.70 -3.74 -5.15
C ILE A 198 19.75 -3.68 -6.68
N PHE A 199 18.67 -3.26 -7.34
CA PHE A 199 18.64 -3.09 -8.79
C PHE A 199 19.74 -2.11 -9.27
N ASN A 200 19.98 -1.05 -8.50
CA ASN A 200 21.06 -0.08 -8.74
C ASN A 200 22.48 -0.65 -8.54
N GLY A 201 22.60 -1.93 -8.15
CA GLY A 201 23.86 -2.63 -7.93
C GLY A 201 24.45 -2.39 -6.54
N ASN A 202 23.68 -1.85 -5.60
CA ASN A 202 24.11 -1.75 -4.20
C ASN A 202 24.13 -3.14 -3.54
N HIS A 203 24.90 -3.25 -2.46
CA HIS A 203 24.93 -4.45 -1.63
C HIS A 203 23.79 -4.46 -0.60
N VAL A 204 23.56 -5.62 0.02
CA VAL A 204 22.46 -5.85 0.97
C VAL A 204 22.43 -4.82 2.10
N GLY A 205 23.55 -4.54 2.76
CA GLY A 205 23.59 -3.57 3.86
C GLY A 205 23.17 -2.15 3.47
N LYS A 206 23.68 -1.61 2.35
CA LYS A 206 23.29 -0.28 1.87
C LYS A 206 21.83 -0.24 1.44
N SER A 207 21.37 -1.30 0.77
CA SER A 207 19.98 -1.40 0.31
C SER A 207 19.02 -1.49 1.49
N PHE A 208 19.42 -2.16 2.57
CA PHE A 208 18.70 -2.15 3.83
C PHE A 208 18.66 -0.75 4.44
N ASP A 209 19.77 -0.01 4.50
CA ASP A 209 19.80 1.35 5.04
C ASP A 209 18.87 2.30 4.26
N SER A 210 18.88 2.24 2.93
CA SER A 210 17.96 3.00 2.08
C SER A 210 16.50 2.61 2.32
N ALA A 211 16.20 1.32 2.39
CA ALA A 211 14.85 0.83 2.66
C ALA A 211 14.36 1.24 4.05
N LYS A 212 15.22 1.14 5.06
CA LYS A 212 14.95 1.61 6.42
C LYS A 212 14.61 3.09 6.46
N GLN A 213 15.36 3.93 5.73
CA GLN A 213 15.05 5.35 5.62
C GLN A 213 13.71 5.61 4.93
N ALA A 214 13.39 4.85 3.88
CA ALA A 214 12.15 5.00 3.12
C ALA A 214 10.89 4.73 3.95
N VAL A 215 11.01 3.88 4.97
CA VAL A 215 9.88 3.42 5.80
C VAL A 215 9.92 3.89 7.25
N ALA A 216 10.93 4.68 7.63
CA ALA A 216 11.28 5.01 9.02
C ALA A 216 10.16 5.68 9.84
N GLU A 217 9.13 6.22 9.18
CA GLU A 217 8.01 6.85 9.88
C GLU A 217 6.89 5.88 10.29
N PHE A 218 6.83 4.69 9.68
CA PHE A 218 5.72 3.77 9.88
C PHE A 218 6.13 2.35 10.25
N GLN A 219 7.38 1.94 10.02
CA GLN A 219 7.89 0.64 10.46
C GLN A 219 9.39 0.66 10.73
N ASN A 220 9.87 -0.34 11.47
CA ASN A 220 11.25 -0.48 11.92
C ASN A 220 11.90 -1.76 11.36
N PRO A 221 12.52 -1.69 10.17
CA PRO A 221 13.23 -2.84 9.61
C PRO A 221 14.44 -3.27 10.45
N MET A 222 14.71 -4.58 10.46
CA MET A 222 15.86 -5.19 11.12
C MET A 222 16.80 -5.88 10.12
N ILE A 223 18.09 -5.89 10.43
CA ILE A 223 19.09 -6.69 9.73
C ILE A 223 19.98 -7.42 10.75
N GLU A 224 20.13 -8.72 10.57
CA GLU A 224 21.08 -9.56 11.30
C GLU A 224 22.10 -10.12 10.31
N ILE A 225 23.39 -9.89 10.59
CA ILE A 225 24.49 -10.40 9.77
C ILE A 225 25.29 -11.40 10.61
N GLY A 226 25.33 -12.66 10.18
CA GLY A 226 26.08 -13.72 10.86
C GLY A 226 27.58 -13.42 10.93
N SER A 227 28.22 -13.89 12.00
CA SER A 227 29.56 -13.50 12.49
C SER A 227 30.76 -13.58 11.51
N ASN A 228 30.60 -14.15 10.31
CA ASN A 228 31.67 -14.30 9.31
C ASN A 228 31.35 -13.64 7.95
N ILE A 229 30.38 -12.73 7.91
CA ILE A 229 29.96 -12.02 6.70
C ILE A 229 30.08 -10.51 6.92
N SER A 230 30.49 -9.76 5.89
CA SER A 230 30.33 -8.31 5.87
C SER A 230 28.95 -7.91 5.35
N GLY A 231 28.42 -6.74 5.71
CA GLY A 231 27.17 -6.21 5.12
C GLY A 231 27.27 -5.86 3.63
N GLU A 232 28.47 -5.93 3.05
CA GLU A 232 28.78 -5.57 1.66
C GLU A 232 28.60 -6.74 0.68
N VAL A 233 27.61 -7.60 0.91
CA VAL A 233 27.31 -8.72 0.02
C VAL A 233 26.40 -8.27 -1.13
N PRO A 234 26.80 -8.44 -2.40
CA PRO A 234 25.92 -8.20 -3.53
C PRO A 234 24.89 -9.34 -3.69
N ILE A 235 23.72 -9.02 -4.22
CA ILE A 235 22.77 -10.01 -4.74
C ILE A 235 23.20 -10.38 -6.16
N GLY A 236 23.18 -11.69 -6.49
CA GLY A 236 23.63 -12.19 -7.78
C GLY A 236 25.09 -11.83 -8.07
N ASN A 237 25.33 -11.17 -9.20
CA ASN A 237 26.65 -10.73 -9.65
C ASN A 237 26.96 -9.28 -9.23
N GLY A 238 26.07 -8.58 -8.53
CA GLY A 238 26.24 -7.17 -8.16
C GLY A 238 26.46 -6.27 -9.38
N ILE A 239 25.70 -6.52 -10.44
CA ILE A 239 25.83 -5.79 -11.69
C ILE A 239 25.19 -4.42 -11.48
N SER A 240 25.99 -3.38 -11.60
CA SER A 240 25.49 -2.03 -11.84
C SER A 240 25.24 -1.91 -13.35
N TYR A 241 23.96 -1.86 -13.74
CA TYR A 241 23.59 -1.70 -15.14
C TYR A 241 23.47 -0.22 -15.50
N ASN A 242 24.17 0.20 -16.55
CA ASN A 242 23.81 1.38 -17.34
C ASN A 242 22.72 1.00 -18.38
N ARG A 243 21.69 0.23 -17.98
CA ARG A 243 20.53 -0.08 -18.84
C ARG A 243 19.33 0.69 -18.28
N GLU A 244 18.64 1.38 -19.17
CA GLU A 244 17.62 2.38 -18.83
C GLU A 244 16.30 1.68 -18.52
N LEU A 245 15.97 1.50 -17.23
CA LEU A 245 14.58 1.43 -16.80
C LEU A 245 13.80 2.63 -17.37
N PRO A 246 12.47 2.57 -17.46
CA PRO A 246 11.72 3.82 -17.53
C PRO A 246 12.20 4.72 -16.40
N LEU A 247 12.54 5.95 -16.77
CA LEU A 247 13.06 6.97 -15.88
C LEU A 247 12.02 8.07 -15.77
N ILE A 248 11.69 8.45 -14.54
CA ILE A 248 10.98 9.68 -14.26
C ILE A 248 12.04 10.77 -14.11
N GLU A 249 12.04 11.75 -15.00
CA GLU A 249 13.05 12.82 -15.01
C GLU A 249 12.60 14.00 -14.14
N THR A 250 11.34 14.40 -14.29
CA THR A 250 10.76 15.51 -13.53
C THR A 250 9.39 15.15 -13.01
N VAL A 251 9.06 15.67 -11.84
CA VAL A 251 7.73 15.64 -11.25
C VAL A 251 7.41 17.04 -10.74
N SER A 252 6.21 17.51 -11.07
CA SER A 252 5.63 18.71 -10.48
C SER A 252 4.18 18.42 -10.16
N CYS A 253 3.82 18.55 -8.88
CA CYS A 253 2.44 18.55 -8.47
C CYS A 253 2.06 19.91 -7.88
N THR A 254 0.82 20.33 -8.07
CA THR A 254 0.29 21.59 -7.56
C THR A 254 -1.11 21.38 -7.00
N ILE A 255 -1.47 22.20 -6.01
CA ILE A 255 -2.81 22.24 -5.44
C ILE A 255 -3.48 23.54 -5.88
N SER A 256 -4.71 23.45 -6.40
CA SER A 256 -5.56 24.59 -6.69
C SER A 256 -7.00 24.26 -6.26
N GLY A 257 -7.49 24.94 -5.22
CA GLY A 257 -8.76 24.58 -4.58
C GLY A 257 -8.72 23.15 -4.02
N ASN A 258 -9.69 22.32 -4.42
CA ASN A 258 -9.79 20.90 -4.05
C ASN A 258 -9.21 19.94 -5.11
N ARG A 259 -8.33 20.45 -5.98
CA ARG A 259 -7.77 19.72 -7.11
C ARG A 259 -6.25 19.65 -7.00
N ILE A 260 -5.73 18.43 -7.06
CA ILE A 260 -4.31 18.16 -7.25
C ILE A 260 -4.08 17.94 -8.73
N THR A 261 -3.08 18.60 -9.30
CA THR A 261 -2.62 18.38 -10.68
C THR A 261 -1.17 17.97 -10.65
N CYS A 262 -0.86 16.78 -11.16
CA CYS A 262 0.50 16.27 -11.27
C CYS A 262 0.90 16.19 -12.74
N THR A 263 2.12 16.62 -13.02
CA THR A 263 2.79 16.48 -14.30
C THR A 263 4.12 15.78 -14.07
N ALA A 264 4.42 14.79 -14.89
CA ALA A 264 5.70 14.09 -14.86
C ALA A 264 6.25 13.96 -16.29
N THR A 265 7.58 14.01 -16.42
CA THR A 265 8.23 13.55 -17.64
C THR A 265 8.83 12.18 -17.40
N ALA A 266 8.47 11.22 -18.25
CA ALA A 266 8.94 9.85 -18.16
C ALA A 266 9.38 9.35 -19.54
N GLY A 267 10.50 8.63 -19.57
CA GLY A 267 11.08 8.11 -20.80
C GLY A 267 11.86 6.83 -20.57
N GLY A 268 12.04 6.04 -21.62
CA GLY A 268 12.80 4.79 -21.57
C GLY A 268 12.95 4.18 -22.96
N LYS A 269 13.99 3.37 -23.17
CA LYS A 269 14.27 2.76 -24.48
C LYS A 269 13.12 1.91 -25.02
N ASP A 270 12.37 1.30 -24.13
CA ASP A 270 11.27 0.39 -24.47
C ASP A 270 9.92 1.12 -24.58
N GLY A 271 9.91 2.45 -24.43
CA GLY A 271 8.72 3.30 -24.43
C GLY A 271 7.88 3.13 -23.16
N ILE A 272 7.21 4.20 -22.74
CA ILE A 272 6.34 4.18 -21.55
C ILE A 272 4.96 3.61 -21.94
N ALA A 273 4.47 2.68 -21.13
CA ALA A 273 3.14 2.10 -21.22
C ALA A 273 2.15 2.77 -20.26
N ARG A 274 2.61 3.19 -19.07
CA ARG A 274 1.75 3.75 -18.02
C ARG A 274 2.52 4.72 -17.13
N VAL A 275 1.86 5.78 -16.66
CA VAL A 275 2.34 6.66 -15.59
C VAL A 275 1.19 6.93 -14.63
N TRP A 276 1.41 6.78 -13.33
CA TRP A 276 0.38 7.00 -12.32
C TRP A 276 0.94 7.65 -11.06
N ALA A 277 0.05 8.28 -10.30
CA ALA A 277 0.33 8.94 -9.04
C ALA A 277 -0.41 8.28 -7.90
N VAL A 278 0.21 8.33 -6.73
CA VAL A 278 -0.30 7.80 -5.46
C VAL A 278 -0.27 8.92 -4.44
N ILE A 279 -1.38 9.21 -3.78
CA ILE A 279 -1.51 10.29 -2.80
C ILE A 279 -1.53 9.71 -1.39
N MET A 280 -0.67 10.24 -0.52
CA MET A 280 -0.53 9.83 0.88
C MET A 280 -0.61 11.06 1.79
N PRO A 281 -1.58 11.16 2.70
CA PRO A 281 -1.55 12.16 3.76
C PRO A 281 -0.28 12.02 4.60
N SER A 282 0.36 13.13 4.98
CA SER A 282 1.61 13.09 5.76
C SER A 282 1.37 12.78 7.23
N ASP A 283 0.11 12.85 7.69
CA ASP A 283 -0.39 12.52 9.02
C ASP A 283 -1.12 11.16 9.05
N TYR A 284 -0.85 10.30 8.07
CA TYR A 284 -1.47 8.99 7.95
C TYR A 284 -1.01 8.02 9.07
N ASP A 285 -1.64 8.09 10.23
CA ASP A 285 -1.40 7.22 11.39
C ASP A 285 -2.49 6.15 11.51
N ILE A 286 -2.25 4.91 11.05
CA ILE A 286 -3.28 3.85 11.09
C ILE A 286 -3.15 3.08 12.40
N GLY A 287 -3.51 3.72 13.50
CA GLY A 287 -3.49 3.11 14.82
C GLY A 287 -4.23 1.77 14.88
N THR A 288 -3.52 0.75 15.37
CA THR A 288 -3.99 -0.44 16.12
C THR A 288 -4.97 -1.43 15.49
N LEU A 289 -5.37 -1.31 14.22
CA LEU A 289 -6.14 -2.36 13.57
C LEU A 289 -5.21 -3.18 12.70
N SER A 290 -5.03 -4.45 13.07
CA SER A 290 -4.19 -5.50 12.46
C SER A 290 -4.54 -5.81 11.01
N ARG A 291 -4.57 -4.80 10.15
CA ARG A 291 -4.97 -4.86 8.74
C ARG A 291 -4.00 -3.98 7.96
N PRO A 292 -3.25 -4.55 7.00
CA PRO A 292 -2.39 -3.74 6.15
C PRO A 292 -3.24 -2.71 5.39
N VAL A 293 -2.67 -1.52 5.20
CA VAL A 293 -3.24 -0.50 4.33
C VAL A 293 -2.91 -0.86 2.90
N VAL A 294 -3.96 -1.02 2.09
CA VAL A 294 -3.81 -1.59 0.75
C VAL A 294 -4.27 -0.67 -0.37
N GLU A 295 -5.07 0.35 -0.03
CA GLU A 295 -5.54 1.32 -1.01
C GLU A 295 -5.37 2.73 -0.46
N LEU A 296 -4.48 3.48 -1.12
CA LEU A 296 -4.44 4.93 -1.04
C LEU A 296 -4.99 5.50 -2.35
N PRO A 297 -5.56 6.72 -2.32
CA PRO A 297 -6.03 7.38 -3.52
C PRO A 297 -4.92 7.44 -4.59
N SER A 298 -5.23 6.99 -5.80
CA SER A 298 -4.31 7.02 -6.93
C SER A 298 -5.04 7.49 -8.19
N PHE A 299 -4.28 7.97 -9.17
CA PHE A 299 -4.81 8.43 -10.45
C PHE A 299 -3.79 8.32 -11.56
N GLU A 300 -4.28 8.08 -12.78
CA GLU A 300 -3.45 7.97 -13.98
C GLU A 300 -3.01 9.36 -14.47
N LEU A 301 -1.77 9.43 -14.97
CA LEU A 301 -1.26 10.58 -15.72
C LEU A 301 -1.28 10.20 -17.19
N MET A 302 -2.11 10.90 -17.97
CA MET A 302 -2.27 10.64 -19.40
C MET A 302 -1.18 11.36 -20.19
N PRO A 303 -0.67 10.79 -21.30
CA PRO A 303 0.29 11.46 -22.15
C PRO A 303 -0.29 12.78 -22.67
N ASP A 304 0.55 13.82 -22.68
CA ASP A 304 0.23 15.12 -23.26
C ASP A 304 0.18 14.97 -24.80
N ASN A 305 -0.72 15.69 -25.47
CA ASN A 305 -0.87 15.60 -26.92
C ASN A 305 0.30 16.26 -27.67
N ASP A 306 1.02 17.17 -27.00
CA ASP A 306 2.08 17.98 -27.59
C ASP A 306 3.49 17.49 -27.23
N ASP A 307 3.63 16.54 -26.30
CA ASP A 307 4.91 15.96 -25.86
C ASP A 307 4.75 14.51 -25.41
N ASP A 308 5.26 13.57 -26.22
CA ASP A 308 5.17 12.12 -26.02
C ASP A 308 5.79 11.62 -24.70
N ASN A 309 6.66 12.42 -24.06
CA ASN A 309 7.31 12.06 -22.80
C ASN A 309 6.69 12.73 -21.59
N LYS A 310 5.69 13.60 -21.77
CA LYS A 310 5.05 14.33 -20.69
C LYS A 310 3.69 13.71 -20.38
N TYR A 311 3.42 13.52 -19.10
CA TYR A 311 2.20 12.89 -18.61
C TYR A 311 1.55 13.81 -17.58
N THR A 312 0.24 14.03 -17.70
CA THR A 312 -0.52 14.89 -16.79
C THR A 312 -1.78 14.19 -16.31
N GLY A 313 -2.01 14.29 -15.00
CA GLY A 313 -3.15 13.69 -14.32
C GLY A 313 -3.74 14.67 -13.32
N MET A 314 -5.02 14.47 -13.01
CA MET A 314 -5.72 15.28 -12.04
C MET A 314 -6.44 14.37 -11.05
N TYR A 315 -6.36 14.74 -9.78
CA TYR A 315 -7.13 14.14 -8.73
C TYR A 315 -8.04 15.20 -8.13
N GLN A 316 -9.33 14.93 -8.16
CA GLN A 316 -10.37 15.81 -7.63
C GLN A 316 -10.98 15.09 -6.43
N ASN A 317 -11.25 15.83 -5.35
CA ASN A 317 -11.86 15.35 -4.10
C ASN A 317 -10.87 14.89 -3.02
N TYR A 318 -10.19 15.82 -2.34
CA TYR A 318 -9.92 15.73 -0.90
C TYR A 318 -9.59 17.09 -0.27
N LEU A 319 -10.00 17.24 1.00
CA LEU A 319 -9.34 18.08 2.00
C LEU A 319 -7.97 17.46 2.29
N VAL A 320 -6.87 18.19 2.09
CA VAL A 320 -5.59 17.67 2.57
C VAL A 320 -4.67 18.74 3.11
N ARG A 321 -4.28 18.52 4.36
CA ARG A 321 -3.14 19.16 5.00
C ARG A 321 -1.95 18.24 4.77
N ASN A 322 -0.85 18.78 4.23
CA ASN A 322 0.41 18.08 3.97
C ASN A 322 0.27 16.70 3.30
N ILE A 323 0.47 16.60 2.00
CA ILE A 323 0.47 15.33 1.25
C ILE A 323 1.83 15.00 0.66
N ARG A 324 2.10 13.71 0.64
CA ARG A 324 3.16 13.08 -0.14
C ARG A 324 2.50 12.48 -1.38
N ILE A 325 3.13 12.65 -2.53
CA ILE A 325 2.68 12.06 -3.78
C ILE A 325 3.84 11.30 -4.39
N THR A 326 3.63 10.04 -4.71
CA THR A 326 4.62 9.21 -5.39
C THR A 326 4.17 8.96 -6.82
N ILE A 327 5.07 9.19 -7.78
CA ILE A 327 4.83 8.96 -9.21
C ILE A 327 5.62 7.72 -9.66
N TYR A 328 4.99 6.91 -10.49
CA TYR A 328 5.57 5.71 -11.10
C TYR A 328 5.42 5.78 -12.63
N ALA A 329 6.36 5.15 -13.34
CA ALA A 329 6.26 4.89 -14.76
C ALA A 329 6.53 3.42 -15.06
N GLU A 330 5.79 2.81 -15.97
CA GLU A 330 5.99 1.44 -16.44
C GLU A 330 6.26 1.45 -17.94
N ASP A 331 7.23 0.66 -18.39
CA ASP A 331 7.53 0.49 -19.82
C ASP A 331 6.69 -0.61 -20.48
N ARG A 332 6.78 -0.74 -21.80
CA ARG A 332 6.01 -1.75 -22.56
C ARG A 332 6.43 -3.20 -22.31
N ASN A 333 7.58 -3.41 -21.67
CA ASN A 333 8.04 -4.72 -21.22
C ASN A 333 7.58 -5.01 -19.77
N GLY A 334 6.79 -4.09 -19.19
CA GLY A 334 6.25 -4.16 -17.85
C GLY A 334 7.25 -3.77 -16.77
N ASN A 335 8.46 -3.26 -17.08
CA ASN A 335 9.39 -2.82 -16.05
C ASN A 335 8.90 -1.50 -15.43
N THR A 336 8.97 -1.37 -14.12
CA THR A 336 8.61 -0.15 -13.40
C THR A 336 9.85 0.70 -13.11
N SER A 337 9.69 2.03 -13.14
CA SER A 337 10.72 3.00 -12.80
C SER A 337 11.01 2.96 -11.31
N VAL A 338 12.17 3.50 -10.91
CA VAL A 338 12.30 3.99 -9.54
C VAL A 338 11.24 5.08 -9.32
N PRO A 339 10.44 5.03 -8.25
CA PRO A 339 9.44 6.06 -7.99
C PRO A 339 10.04 7.44 -7.75
N SER A 340 9.30 8.48 -8.08
CA SER A 340 9.64 9.86 -7.76
C SER A 340 8.65 10.42 -6.73
N LEU A 341 9.18 10.90 -5.61
CA LEU A 341 8.40 11.42 -4.49
C LEU A 341 8.34 12.96 -4.53
N THR A 342 7.17 13.53 -4.33
CA THR A 342 6.96 14.97 -4.16
C THR A 342 6.06 15.27 -2.96
N TYR A 343 6.17 16.47 -2.42
CA TYR A 343 5.44 16.90 -1.23
C TYR A 343 4.65 18.17 -1.54
N LEU A 344 3.36 18.17 -1.22
CA LEU A 344 2.53 19.38 -1.27
C LEU A 344 2.04 19.72 0.12
N SER A 345 2.35 20.92 0.58
CA SER A 345 1.73 21.52 1.75
C SER A 345 0.59 22.43 1.30
N GLY A 346 -0.63 22.10 1.73
CA GLY A 346 -1.83 22.91 1.50
C GLY A 346 -2.12 23.84 2.66
N LEU A 347 -2.38 25.13 2.34
CA LEU A 347 -2.90 26.17 3.24
C LEU A 347 -4.19 25.70 3.94
N ASN A 348 -4.36 26.04 5.23
CA ASN A 348 -5.52 25.76 6.08
C ASN A 348 -6.80 25.44 5.29
N VAL A 349 -7.16 24.17 5.26
CA VAL A 349 -8.39 23.67 4.66
C VAL A 349 -9.40 23.51 5.78
N SER A 350 -10.56 24.15 5.61
CA SER A 350 -11.75 24.02 6.45
C SER A 350 -12.00 22.55 6.80
N GLU A 351 -12.34 22.23 8.04
CA GLU A 351 -12.42 20.84 8.52
C GLU A 351 -13.77 20.20 8.20
N ASP A 352 -13.78 18.92 7.86
CA ASP A 352 -15.04 18.15 7.78
C ASP A 352 -15.54 17.83 9.19
N LYS A 353 -16.85 17.98 9.39
CA LYS A 353 -17.50 17.69 10.68
C LYS A 353 -18.62 16.67 10.52
N ALA A 354 -18.80 15.85 11.55
CA ALA A 354 -19.85 14.85 11.60
C ALA A 354 -20.70 15.03 12.86
N VAL A 355 -22.02 14.91 12.72
CA VAL A 355 -22.96 14.90 13.85
C VAL A 355 -23.72 13.58 13.86
N ILE A 356 -23.54 12.78 14.92
CA ILE A 356 -24.26 11.54 15.17
C ILE A 356 -25.39 11.82 16.16
N ALA A 357 -26.64 11.66 15.73
CA ALA A 357 -27.81 11.77 16.60
C ALA A 357 -28.48 10.42 16.79
N ALA A 358 -28.53 9.95 18.03
CA ALA A 358 -28.98 8.60 18.34
C ALA A 358 -30.24 8.57 19.22
N GLY A 359 -31.30 7.95 18.71
CA GLY A 359 -32.54 7.69 19.42
C GLY A 359 -32.38 6.61 20.47
N ASN A 360 -32.03 6.96 21.71
CA ASN A 360 -31.69 6.06 22.82
C ASN A 360 -30.32 5.36 22.65
N PRO A 361 -29.22 6.01 23.12
CA PRO A 361 -27.86 5.51 22.96
C PRO A 361 -27.61 4.12 23.57
N ASP A 362 -28.36 3.71 24.59
CA ASP A 362 -28.19 2.40 25.24
C ASP A 362 -28.57 1.24 24.29
N ILE A 363 -29.49 1.48 23.36
CA ILE A 363 -29.93 0.48 22.37
C ILE A 363 -29.03 0.51 21.13
N PHE A 364 -28.62 1.70 20.69
CA PHE A 364 -27.88 1.90 19.43
C PHE A 364 -26.37 2.12 19.63
N GLY A 365 -25.84 1.86 20.84
CA GLY A 365 -24.44 2.08 21.20
C GLY A 365 -23.45 1.44 20.23
N LYS A 366 -23.76 0.24 19.72
CA LYS A 366 -22.92 -0.45 18.74
C LYS A 366 -22.88 0.27 17.38
N ASN A 367 -24.02 0.76 16.89
CA ASN A 367 -24.10 1.51 15.63
C ASN A 367 -23.36 2.84 15.75
N ILE A 368 -23.50 3.53 16.89
CA ILE A 368 -22.76 4.77 17.18
C ILE A 368 -21.25 4.49 17.14
N GLN A 369 -20.78 3.46 17.86
CA GLN A 369 -19.36 3.13 17.89
C GLN A 369 -18.82 2.77 16.50
N GLN A 370 -19.57 1.97 15.72
CA GLN A 370 -19.18 1.63 14.36
C GLN A 370 -19.13 2.84 13.43
N ALA A 371 -20.07 3.78 13.57
CA ALA A 371 -20.06 5.03 12.81
C ALA A 371 -18.88 5.91 13.20
N GLU A 372 -18.56 6.02 14.50
CA GLU A 372 -17.37 6.72 14.97
C GLU A 372 -16.09 6.09 14.45
N ASP A 373 -15.96 4.76 14.53
CA ASP A 373 -14.78 4.04 14.04
C ASP A 373 -14.63 4.24 12.52
N ALA A 374 -15.74 4.22 11.77
CA ALA A 374 -15.74 4.49 10.33
C ALA A 374 -15.39 5.95 9.98
N LEU A 375 -15.80 6.92 10.81
CA LEU A 375 -15.47 8.33 10.65
C LEU A 375 -14.01 8.61 11.01
N LYS A 376 -13.50 8.01 12.09
CA LYS A 376 -12.08 8.05 12.45
C LYS A 376 -11.22 7.37 11.39
N PHE A 377 -11.69 6.26 10.82
CA PHE A 377 -11.07 5.62 9.66
C PHE A 377 -11.03 6.55 8.45
N GLN A 378 -12.07 7.36 8.25
CA GLN A 378 -12.12 8.44 7.26
C GLN A 378 -11.45 9.75 7.71
N ARG A 379 -10.71 9.72 8.84
CA ARG A 379 -9.87 10.82 9.37
C ARG A 379 -10.62 12.06 9.84
N TYR A 380 -11.88 11.92 10.24
CA TYR A 380 -12.50 12.96 11.07
C TYR A 380 -11.74 13.05 12.39
N ALA A 381 -11.26 14.25 12.73
CA ALA A 381 -10.64 14.50 14.04
C ALA A 381 -11.65 14.22 15.16
N ASP A 382 -11.19 13.71 16.30
CA ASP A 382 -12.07 13.40 17.44
C ASP A 382 -12.94 14.60 17.86
N GLY A 383 -12.40 15.82 17.80
CA GLY A 383 -13.15 17.06 18.08
C GLY A 383 -14.23 17.40 17.04
N ASN A 384 -14.14 16.83 15.84
CA ASN A 384 -15.05 17.05 14.72
C ASN A 384 -16.13 15.97 14.59
N ILE A 385 -16.06 14.91 15.39
CA ILE A 385 -17.12 13.91 15.52
C ILE A 385 -17.95 14.24 16.75
N MET A 386 -19.17 14.70 16.51
CA MET A 386 -20.02 15.25 17.54
C MET A 386 -21.25 14.36 17.76
N LYS A 387 -21.62 14.15 19.01
CA LYS A 387 -22.85 13.41 19.37
C LYS A 387 -23.94 14.36 19.84
N ALA A 388 -25.19 14.02 19.51
CA ALA A 388 -26.39 14.68 20.00
C ALA A 388 -27.40 13.65 20.53
N ALA A 389 -27.93 13.90 21.72
CA ALA A 389 -28.94 13.07 22.39
C ALA A 389 -30.31 13.78 22.51
N THR A 390 -30.38 15.07 22.21
CA THR A 390 -31.61 15.87 22.23
C THR A 390 -31.77 16.68 20.94
N VAL A 391 -33.00 17.13 20.67
CA VAL A 391 -33.30 18.00 19.51
C VAL A 391 -32.48 19.30 19.58
N GLU A 392 -32.34 19.87 20.76
CA GLU A 392 -31.59 21.11 20.99
C GLU A 392 -30.08 20.91 20.79
N GLU A 393 -29.51 19.82 21.31
CA GLU A 393 -28.10 19.50 21.08
C GLU A 393 -27.81 19.34 19.59
N LEU A 394 -28.66 18.62 18.84
CA LEU A 394 -28.48 18.46 17.41
C LEU A 394 -28.49 19.82 16.69
N HIS A 395 -29.43 20.70 17.04
CA HIS A 395 -29.50 22.04 16.48
C HIS A 395 -28.23 22.86 16.77
N LEU A 396 -27.75 22.85 18.02
CA LEU A 396 -26.53 23.56 18.43
C LEU A 396 -25.28 23.02 17.72
N LYS A 397 -25.16 21.71 17.55
CA LYS A 397 -24.04 21.06 16.83
C LYS A 397 -24.03 21.45 15.34
N LEU A 398 -25.19 21.49 14.70
CA LEU A 398 -25.31 21.96 13.31
C LEU A 398 -24.99 23.45 13.19
N ALA A 399 -25.40 24.26 14.16
CA ALA A 399 -25.03 25.68 14.22
C ALA A 399 -23.52 25.88 14.43
N ASP A 400 -22.87 25.05 15.24
CA ASP A 400 -21.40 25.05 15.38
C ASP A 400 -20.73 24.79 14.02
N CYS A 401 -21.14 23.73 13.31
CA CYS A 401 -20.66 23.44 11.95
C CYS A 401 -20.84 24.62 11.00
N ALA A 402 -21.95 25.35 11.11
CA ALA A 402 -22.26 26.49 10.25
C ALA A 402 -21.45 27.76 10.58
N SER A 403 -20.87 27.84 11.78
CA SER A 403 -20.14 29.01 12.28
C SER A 403 -18.62 28.82 12.29
N SER A 404 -18.16 27.58 12.19
CA SER A 404 -16.74 27.23 12.05
C SER A 404 -16.30 27.17 10.59
N ASP A 405 -14.98 27.12 10.39
CA ASP A 405 -14.37 26.88 9.08
C ASP A 405 -14.59 25.40 8.67
N THR A 406 -15.80 25.08 8.20
CA THR A 406 -16.24 23.71 7.86
C THR A 406 -16.48 23.54 6.36
N HIS A 407 -15.96 22.45 5.79
CA HIS A 407 -16.16 22.13 4.37
C HIS A 407 -17.41 21.28 4.15
N ASP A 408 -17.37 19.99 4.48
CA ASP A 408 -18.53 19.09 4.44
C ASP A 408 -19.09 18.81 5.84
N VAL A 409 -20.39 18.51 5.90
CA VAL A 409 -21.05 18.03 7.12
C VAL A 409 -21.77 16.72 6.87
N LEU A 410 -21.38 15.67 7.60
CA LEU A 410 -22.13 14.41 7.66
C LEU A 410 -23.08 14.43 8.86
N ILE A 411 -24.32 14.01 8.66
CA ILE A 411 -25.30 13.85 9.72
C ILE A 411 -25.78 12.40 9.69
N TYR A 412 -25.47 11.66 10.76
CA TYR A 412 -25.95 10.29 10.93
C TYR A 412 -27.05 10.26 11.98
N LEU A 413 -28.28 9.98 11.53
CA LEU A 413 -29.45 9.82 12.38
C LEU A 413 -29.73 8.34 12.54
N VAL A 414 -29.63 7.80 13.75
CA VAL A 414 -29.88 6.38 14.03
C VAL A 414 -30.89 6.22 15.16
N GLY A 415 -31.93 5.41 14.99
CA GLY A 415 -32.90 5.21 16.07
C GLY A 415 -34.28 4.76 15.60
N LYS A 416 -35.31 5.23 16.30
CA LYS A 416 -36.71 4.95 15.93
C LYS A 416 -37.30 6.09 15.13
N GLY A 417 -37.97 5.76 14.04
CA GLY A 417 -38.66 6.74 13.21
C GLY A 417 -40.18 6.60 13.27
N SER A 418 -40.86 7.58 12.70
CA SER A 418 -42.29 7.60 12.44
C SER A 418 -42.52 8.38 11.14
N PRO A 419 -43.70 8.31 10.50
CA PRO A 419 -43.94 9.04 9.26
C PRO A 419 -43.60 10.54 9.37
N GLY A 420 -42.55 10.97 8.68
CA GLY A 420 -42.08 12.37 8.67
C GLY A 420 -41.39 12.85 9.96
N SER A 421 -41.06 11.95 10.91
CA SER A 421 -40.41 12.31 12.16
C SER A 421 -39.38 11.27 12.63
N PHE A 422 -38.34 11.75 13.31
CA PHE A 422 -37.29 10.96 13.94
C PHE A 422 -37.35 11.12 15.46
N ARG A 423 -37.38 10.03 16.21
CA ARG A 423 -37.40 10.05 17.67
C ARG A 423 -35.98 10.04 18.22
N ILE A 424 -35.45 11.22 18.54
CA ILE A 424 -34.09 11.41 19.07
C ILE A 424 -33.97 11.04 20.56
N SER A 425 -35.05 11.11 21.33
CA SER A 425 -35.06 10.71 22.73
C SER A 425 -36.40 10.09 23.14
N ASN A 426 -36.52 9.65 24.39
CA ASN A 426 -37.77 9.07 24.89
C ASN A 426 -38.93 10.09 24.90
N THR A 427 -38.63 11.40 24.95
CA THR A 427 -39.62 12.47 25.07
C THR A 427 -39.64 13.42 23.88
N GLU A 428 -38.67 13.35 22.98
CA GLU A 428 -38.51 14.30 21.89
C GLU A 428 -38.53 13.63 20.53
N SER A 429 -39.05 14.36 19.54
CA SER A 429 -39.03 13.95 18.14
C SER A 429 -38.77 15.14 17.25
N LEU A 430 -37.92 14.94 16.25
CA LEU A 430 -37.56 15.91 15.23
C LEU A 430 -38.43 15.68 14.00
N SER A 431 -39.06 16.72 13.47
CA SER A 431 -39.78 16.63 12.20
C SER A 431 -38.82 16.78 11.01
N ALA A 432 -39.10 16.09 9.90
CA ALA A 432 -38.32 16.23 8.67
C ALA A 432 -38.34 17.68 8.15
N THR A 433 -39.46 18.40 8.33
CA THR A 433 -39.58 19.82 7.94
C THR A 433 -38.65 20.70 8.76
N THR A 434 -38.58 20.49 10.08
CA THR A 434 -37.67 21.22 10.98
C THR A 434 -36.22 20.94 10.61
N LEU A 435 -35.87 19.66 10.41
CA LEU A 435 -34.52 19.27 9.98
C LEU A 435 -34.16 19.94 8.66
N ASN A 436 -35.04 19.92 7.65
CA ASN A 436 -34.77 20.54 6.35
C ASN A 436 -34.44 22.04 6.46
N LEU A 437 -35.12 22.78 7.34
CA LEU A 437 -34.82 24.19 7.58
C LEU A 437 -33.39 24.37 8.11
N TRP A 438 -32.95 23.53 9.04
CA TRP A 438 -31.59 23.57 9.58
C TRP A 438 -30.54 23.18 8.54
N LEU A 439 -30.82 22.16 7.71
CA LEU A 439 -29.91 21.76 6.63
C LEU A 439 -29.77 22.85 5.57
N ASN A 440 -30.84 23.59 5.28
CA ASN A 440 -30.79 24.70 4.32
C ASN A 440 -29.92 25.85 4.85
N ASP A 441 -30.12 26.26 6.11
CA ASP A 441 -29.29 27.29 6.75
C ASP A 441 -27.81 26.88 6.79
N LEU A 442 -27.53 25.61 7.11
CA LEU A 442 -26.17 25.07 7.11
C LEU A 442 -25.53 25.10 5.70
N GLN A 443 -26.26 24.67 4.67
CA GLN A 443 -25.77 24.64 3.28
C GLN A 443 -25.49 26.04 2.70
N GLU A 444 -26.07 27.10 3.25
CA GLU A 444 -25.77 28.48 2.87
C GLU A 444 -24.44 28.97 3.43
N LYS A 445 -23.97 28.38 4.55
CA LYS A 445 -22.82 28.85 5.32
C LYS A 445 -21.55 28.03 5.10
N ILE A 446 -21.67 26.79 4.64
CA ILE A 446 -20.52 25.94 4.30
C ILE A 446 -20.19 25.97 2.81
N SER A 447 -18.93 25.68 2.49
CA SER A 447 -18.45 25.66 1.10
C SER A 447 -18.68 24.31 0.39
N GLY A 448 -18.82 23.23 1.17
CA GLY A 448 -19.01 21.88 0.69
C GLY A 448 -20.47 21.41 0.70
N LYS A 449 -20.67 20.11 0.94
CA LYS A 449 -21.97 19.42 0.91
C LYS A 449 -22.44 19.03 2.32
N VAL A 450 -23.75 18.91 2.44
CA VAL A 450 -24.39 18.27 3.59
C VAL A 450 -24.87 16.89 3.17
N VAL A 451 -24.42 15.85 3.88
CA VAL A 451 -24.81 14.46 3.66
C VAL A 451 -25.61 13.98 4.85
N VAL A 452 -26.80 13.42 4.59
CA VAL A 452 -27.66 12.87 5.64
C VAL A 452 -27.80 11.37 5.44
N VAL A 453 -27.38 10.61 6.45
CA VAL A 453 -27.60 9.18 6.55
C VAL A 453 -28.68 8.97 7.60
N TYR A 454 -29.84 8.43 7.19
CA TYR A 454 -30.97 8.20 8.09
C TYR A 454 -31.29 6.72 8.23
N ASP A 455 -30.90 6.16 9.37
CA ASP A 455 -30.99 4.75 9.75
C ASP A 455 -32.06 4.55 10.85
N ALA A 456 -33.33 4.60 10.42
CA ALA A 456 -34.49 4.38 11.27
C ALA A 456 -35.71 3.94 10.46
N ASP A 457 -36.76 3.50 11.15
CA ASP A 457 -38.07 3.21 10.55
C ASP A 457 -38.60 4.41 9.73
N TYR A 458 -39.32 4.13 8.63
CA TYR A 458 -39.92 5.16 7.76
C TYR A 458 -38.92 6.14 7.12
N SER A 459 -37.63 5.81 7.04
CA SER A 459 -36.59 6.70 6.51
C SER A 459 -36.86 7.20 5.09
N GLY A 460 -37.44 6.37 4.23
CA GLY A 460 -37.86 6.75 2.86
C GLY A 460 -38.88 7.90 2.79
N MET A 461 -39.57 8.23 3.88
CA MET A 461 -40.48 9.39 3.92
C MET A 461 -39.75 10.73 4.03
N PHE A 462 -38.46 10.73 4.40
CA PHE A 462 -37.65 11.93 4.49
C PHE A 462 -37.13 12.39 3.12
N ILE A 463 -36.96 11.48 2.14
CA ILE A 463 -36.42 11.82 0.81
C ILE A 463 -37.17 12.99 0.14
N PRO A 464 -38.52 12.98 0.01
CA PRO A 464 -39.22 14.08 -0.63
C PRO A 464 -39.26 15.36 0.22
N LEU A 465 -38.98 15.27 1.53
CA LEU A 465 -39.07 16.37 2.49
C LEU A 465 -37.74 17.10 2.70
N LEU A 466 -36.61 16.42 2.48
CA LEU A 466 -35.25 16.98 2.59
C LEU A 466 -34.71 17.49 1.24
N LYS A 467 -35.57 18.10 0.41
CA LYS A 467 -35.15 18.60 -0.91
C LYS A 467 -34.23 19.82 -0.73
N PRO A 468 -33.00 19.79 -1.27
CA PRO A 468 -32.09 20.93 -1.18
C PRO A 468 -32.60 22.12 -2.00
N PRO A 469 -32.17 23.36 -1.68
CA PRO A 469 -32.49 24.55 -2.46
C PRO A 469 -31.98 24.43 -3.90
N GLN A 470 -32.61 25.16 -4.82
CA GLN A 470 -32.24 25.14 -6.24
C GLN A 470 -30.75 25.48 -6.44
N GLY A 471 -30.01 24.60 -7.12
CA GLY A 471 -28.58 24.76 -7.39
C GLY A 471 -27.62 24.17 -6.34
N LYS A 472 -28.14 23.67 -5.21
CA LYS A 472 -27.37 22.90 -4.21
C LYS A 472 -27.59 21.40 -4.41
N ARG A 473 -26.57 20.59 -4.15
CA ARG A 473 -26.65 19.11 -4.19
C ARG A 473 -26.75 18.56 -2.78
N ALA A 474 -27.78 17.75 -2.51
CA ALA A 474 -27.81 16.84 -1.39
C ALA A 474 -27.64 15.43 -1.96
N ASP A 475 -26.67 14.69 -1.43
CA ASP A 475 -26.52 13.26 -1.72
C ASP A 475 -27.16 12.51 -0.56
N THR A 476 -28.27 11.84 -0.83
CA THR A 476 -29.06 11.16 0.21
C THR A 476 -29.01 9.66 -0.03
N ASP A 477 -28.17 8.93 0.72
CA ASP A 477 -28.14 7.47 0.74
C ASP A 477 -29.06 6.97 1.87
N PHE A 478 -30.26 6.51 1.51
CA PHE A 478 -31.23 5.92 2.45
C PHE A 478 -31.16 4.40 2.34
N ARG A 479 -30.41 3.75 3.24
CA ARG A 479 -30.40 2.29 3.33
C ARG A 479 -31.31 1.84 4.47
N HIS A 480 -32.28 1.00 4.15
CA HIS A 480 -32.99 0.23 5.16
C HIS A 480 -32.14 -1.01 5.45
N PHE A 481 -31.40 -1.01 6.57
CA PHE A 481 -30.81 -2.23 7.10
C PHE A 481 -31.86 -2.92 7.97
N GLY A 482 -32.81 -3.58 7.30
CA GLY A 482 -33.77 -4.51 7.90
C GLY A 482 -33.24 -5.93 7.88
#